data_AF-A0A8T4N2A3-F1
#
_entry.id   AF-A0A8T4N2A3-F1
#
_cell.length_a   1.000
_cell.length_b   1.000
_cell.length_c   1.000
_cell.angle_alpha   90.00
_cell.angle_beta   90.00
_cell.angle_gamma   90.00
#
_symmetry.space_group_name_H-M   'P 1'
#
loop_
_entity.id
_entity.type
_entity.pdbx_description
1 polymer ?
#
loop_
_entity_poly.entity_id
_entity_poly.type
_entity_poly.pdbx_seq_one_letter_code
_entity_poly.pdbx_strand_id
1 'polypeptide(L)'
;MPIQNTSQTFRKIFLIRFVKSIVDHSKTDYVLALERLKRENLKQKIQGREELKKKMNLGLPKSITPIKNAGQNATRIKMPFQNIKPFQLTQRLSPVPSAIREIQPIPTTGNVDLGKLNPFIRDPTILEIECPGPGKNIFVKRIREKNKIPVILTEQEIEEIIEKFSQAAKIPISEGTLKVAVGSLIFSAVISGVVEPRFNISKMIYRM
;
A
#
# COMPACT_ATOMS: atom_id res chain seq x y z
N MET A 1 -43.17 19.59 -28.95
CA MET A 1 -43.25 18.32 -29.72
C MET A 1 -43.16 17.14 -28.75
N PRO A 2 -44.04 16.14 -28.84
CA PRO A 2 -43.91 14.92 -28.05
C PRO A 2 -42.65 14.14 -28.44
N ILE A 3 -41.85 13.74 -27.46
CA ILE A 3 -40.58 12.99 -27.66
C ILE A 3 -40.82 11.67 -28.41
N GLN A 4 -42.04 11.13 -28.30
CA GLN A 4 -42.48 9.88 -28.92
C GLN A 4 -42.43 9.89 -30.46
N ASN A 5 -42.40 11.07 -31.09
CA ASN A 5 -42.34 11.21 -32.56
C ASN A 5 -40.92 11.50 -33.09
N THR A 6 -39.90 11.45 -32.24
CA THR A 6 -38.50 11.73 -32.65
C THR A 6 -37.73 10.47 -33.02
N SER A 7 -36.68 10.59 -33.83
CA SER A 7 -35.81 9.46 -34.19
C SER A 7 -35.05 8.90 -32.98
N GLN A 8 -34.72 7.60 -32.99
CA GLN A 8 -33.94 6.97 -31.91
C GLN A 8 -32.58 7.66 -31.71
N THR A 9 -31.91 8.05 -32.80
CA THR A 9 -30.63 8.77 -32.75
C THR A 9 -30.76 10.10 -32.01
N PHE A 10 -31.83 10.85 -32.28
CA PHE A 10 -32.10 12.09 -31.57
C PHE A 10 -32.33 11.86 -30.09
N ARG A 11 -33.14 10.85 -29.71
CA ARG A 11 -33.39 10.52 -28.30
C ARG A 11 -32.10 10.16 -27.55
N LYS A 12 -31.22 9.38 -28.19
CA LYS A 12 -29.93 9.00 -27.61
C LYS A 12 -29.02 10.22 -27.40
N ILE A 13 -28.90 11.09 -28.42
CA ILE A 13 -28.10 12.31 -28.32
C ILE A 13 -28.67 13.26 -27.26
N PHE A 14 -29.99 13.41 -27.24
CA PHE A 14 -30.69 14.23 -26.26
C PHE A 14 -30.44 13.72 -24.84
N LEU A 15 -30.59 12.41 -24.60
CA LEU A 15 -30.36 11.81 -23.28
C LEU A 15 -28.92 12.02 -22.80
N ILE A 16 -27.94 11.83 -23.68
CA ILE A 16 -26.52 12.06 -23.36
C ILE A 16 -26.29 13.52 -22.99
N ARG A 17 -26.79 14.47 -23.79
CA ARG A 17 -26.63 15.91 -23.52
C ARG A 17 -27.36 16.34 -22.25
N PHE A 18 -28.55 15.79 -22.01
CA PHE A 18 -29.35 16.08 -20.84
C PHE A 18 -28.70 15.58 -19.56
N VAL A 19 -28.25 14.32 -19.52
CA VAL A 19 -27.52 13.75 -18.38
C VAL A 19 -26.24 14.53 -18.12
N LYS A 20 -25.48 14.86 -19.17
CA LYS A 20 -24.29 15.70 -19.04
C LYS A 20 -24.62 17.06 -18.44
N SER A 21 -25.70 17.70 -18.90
CA SER A 21 -26.16 18.97 -18.36
C SER A 21 -26.56 18.87 -16.89
N ILE A 22 -27.26 17.80 -16.47
CA ILE A 22 -27.60 17.58 -15.06
C ILE A 22 -26.33 17.45 -14.24
N VAL A 23 -25.39 16.60 -14.67
CA VAL A 23 -24.13 16.38 -13.95
C VAL A 23 -23.33 17.67 -13.83
N ASP A 24 -23.24 18.45 -14.90
CA ASP A 24 -22.50 19.71 -14.91
C ASP A 24 -23.10 20.77 -13.97
N HIS A 25 -24.44 20.82 -13.85
CA HIS A 25 -25.13 21.76 -12.96
C HIS A 25 -25.35 21.21 -11.55
N SER A 26 -25.26 19.89 -11.33
CA SER A 26 -25.36 19.26 -10.02
C SER A 26 -24.05 19.24 -9.26
N LYS A 27 -22.94 19.67 -9.89
CA LYS A 27 -21.68 19.87 -9.18
C LYS A 27 -21.89 20.96 -8.13
N THR A 28 -21.96 20.54 -6.88
CA THR A 28 -21.94 21.47 -5.75
C THR A 28 -20.64 22.27 -5.78
N ASP A 29 -20.65 23.47 -5.19
CA ASP A 29 -19.46 24.34 -5.08
C ASP A 29 -18.24 23.59 -4.52
N TYR A 30 -18.50 22.57 -3.68
CA TYR A 30 -17.50 21.67 -3.14
C TYR A 30 -16.78 20.82 -4.21
N VAL A 31 -17.50 20.26 -5.18
CA VAL A 31 -16.90 19.47 -6.28
C VAL A 31 -16.06 20.37 -7.20
N LEU A 32 -16.55 21.59 -7.45
CA LEU A 32 -15.79 22.61 -8.19
C LEU A 32 -14.51 23.03 -7.45
N ALA A 33 -14.56 23.19 -6.13
CA ALA A 33 -13.38 23.47 -5.30
C ALA A 33 -12.35 22.32 -5.35
N LEU A 34 -12.82 21.07 -5.28
CA LEU A 34 -11.96 19.88 -5.41
C LEU A 34 -11.28 19.77 -6.78
N GLU A 35 -12.00 20.07 -7.87
CA GLU A 35 -11.42 20.08 -9.22
C GLU A 35 -10.34 21.17 -9.38
N ARG A 36 -10.54 22.34 -8.76
CA ARG A 36 -9.52 23.41 -8.73
C ARG A 36 -8.27 22.99 -7.98
N LEU A 37 -8.42 22.42 -6.79
CA LEU A 37 -7.31 21.88 -6.00
C LEU A 37 -6.53 20.79 -6.75
N LYS A 38 -7.21 19.88 -7.43
CA LYS A 38 -6.55 18.85 -8.26
C LYS A 38 -5.73 19.48 -9.39
N ARG A 39 -6.25 20.49 -10.09
CA ARG A 39 -5.52 21.18 -11.17
C ARG A 39 -4.31 21.96 -10.68
N GLU A 40 -4.40 22.61 -9.51
CA GLU A 40 -3.26 23.33 -8.91
C GLU A 40 -2.14 22.38 -8.50
N ASN A 41 -2.48 21.27 -7.83
CA ASN A 41 -1.51 20.23 -7.49
C ASN A 41 -0.80 19.66 -8.73
N LEU A 42 -1.54 19.47 -9.83
CA LEU A 42 -0.96 18.97 -11.08
C LEU A 42 0.03 19.99 -11.69
N LYS A 43 -0.30 21.29 -11.67
CA LYS A 43 0.59 22.36 -12.14
C LYS A 43 1.88 22.42 -11.32
N GLN A 44 1.79 22.32 -10.00
CA GLN A 44 2.97 22.31 -9.11
C GLN A 44 3.87 21.10 -9.38
N LYS A 45 3.28 19.91 -9.60
CA LYS A 45 4.04 18.69 -9.91
C LYS A 45 4.78 18.79 -11.25
N ILE A 46 4.19 19.47 -12.24
CA ILE A 46 4.83 19.70 -13.54
C ILE A 46 5.99 20.71 -13.41
N GLN A 47 5.80 21.81 -12.68
CA GLN A 47 6.87 22.80 -12.45
C GLN A 47 8.07 22.20 -11.71
N GLY A 48 7.85 21.42 -10.65
CA GLY A 48 8.96 20.78 -9.92
C GLY A 48 9.76 19.79 -10.77
N ARG A 49 9.11 19.10 -11.72
CA ARG A 49 9.77 18.16 -12.62
C ARG A 49 10.65 18.86 -13.67
N GLU A 50 10.25 20.03 -14.15
CA GLU A 50 11.06 20.85 -15.06
C GLU A 50 12.28 21.47 -14.35
N GLU A 51 12.14 21.89 -13.09
CA GLU A 51 13.28 22.36 -12.29
C GLU A 51 14.31 21.25 -12.01
N LEU A 52 13.85 20.02 -11.72
CA LEU A 52 14.71 18.85 -11.55
C LEU A 52 15.49 18.53 -12.82
N LYS A 53 14.85 18.57 -14.00
CA LYS A 53 15.53 18.40 -15.29
C LYS A 53 16.59 19.49 -15.53
N LYS A 54 16.28 20.75 -15.16
CA LYS A 54 17.23 21.86 -15.29
C LYS A 54 18.46 21.69 -14.38
N LYS A 55 18.28 21.14 -13.17
CA LYS A 55 19.39 20.83 -12.25
C LYS A 55 20.24 19.64 -12.73
N MET A 56 19.64 18.65 -13.39
CA MET A 56 20.37 17.49 -13.92
C MET A 56 21.20 17.80 -15.18
N ASN A 57 20.93 18.92 -15.86
CA ASN A 57 21.72 19.39 -17.01
C ASN A 57 22.92 20.27 -16.63
N LEU A 58 23.17 20.54 -15.33
CA LEU A 58 24.45 21.08 -14.88
C LEU A 58 25.47 19.93 -14.85
N GLY A 59 26.34 19.93 -15.87
CA GLY A 59 27.25 18.86 -16.25
C GLY A 59 27.82 18.04 -15.10
N LEU A 60 27.49 16.75 -15.09
CA LEU A 60 28.25 15.77 -14.33
C LEU A 60 29.70 15.77 -14.86
N PRO A 61 30.71 15.96 -14.00
CA PRO A 61 32.10 15.77 -14.39
C PRO A 61 32.31 14.30 -14.79
N LYS A 62 32.55 14.07 -16.08
CA LYS A 62 32.98 12.78 -16.62
C LYS A 62 34.42 12.52 -16.20
N SER A 63 34.62 11.99 -15.00
CA SER A 63 35.85 11.25 -14.67
C SER A 63 35.61 10.43 -13.40
N ILE A 64 35.07 9.23 -13.59
CA ILE A 64 35.16 8.19 -12.56
C ILE A 64 36.49 7.50 -12.82
N THR A 65 37.53 7.93 -12.13
CA THR A 65 38.77 7.15 -12.04
C THR A 65 38.48 5.88 -11.24
N PRO A 66 39.04 4.73 -11.63
CA PRO A 66 38.86 3.48 -10.90
C PRO A 66 39.47 3.63 -9.50
N ILE A 67 38.62 3.57 -8.48
CA ILE A 67 39.02 3.49 -7.07
C ILE A 67 39.77 2.18 -6.90
N LYS A 68 41.11 2.26 -6.96
CA LYS A 68 41.98 1.16 -6.57
C LYS A 68 41.77 0.94 -5.07
N ASN A 69 41.21 -0.22 -4.73
CA ASN A 69 41.04 -0.70 -3.37
C ASN A 69 42.41 -0.81 -2.68
N ALA A 70 42.86 0.29 -2.08
CA ALA A 70 43.96 0.26 -1.13
C ALA A 70 43.42 -0.39 0.15
N GLY A 71 43.92 -1.60 0.45
CA GLY A 71 43.65 -2.31 1.70
C GLY A 71 44.11 -1.48 2.88
N GLN A 72 43.19 -0.70 3.44
CA GLN A 72 43.39 -0.04 4.72
C GLN A 72 43.08 -1.05 5.81
N ASN A 73 44.14 -1.63 6.36
CA ASN A 73 44.15 -2.21 7.68
C ASN A 73 43.73 -1.13 8.67
N ALA A 74 42.43 -0.97 8.89
CA ALA A 74 41.89 -0.08 9.90
C ALA A 74 42.30 -0.61 11.26
N THR A 75 43.37 -0.04 11.80
CA THR A 75 43.80 -0.24 13.18
C THR A 75 42.62 0.12 14.07
N ARG A 76 41.98 -0.91 14.65
CA ARG A 76 40.90 -0.74 15.62
C ARG A 76 41.46 0.09 16.79
N ILE A 77 41.17 1.38 16.80
CA ILE A 77 41.36 2.21 17.98
C ILE A 77 40.41 1.65 19.03
N LYS A 78 40.97 0.88 19.98
CA LYS A 78 40.26 0.40 21.17
C LYS A 78 39.94 1.64 22.00
N MET A 79 38.77 2.23 21.78
CA MET A 79 38.29 3.26 22.70
C MET A 79 38.07 2.62 24.07
N PRO A 80 38.55 3.23 25.16
CA PRO A 80 38.28 2.75 26.51
C PRO A 80 36.77 2.85 26.73
N PHE A 81 36.12 1.71 26.89
CA PHE A 81 34.73 1.65 27.35
C PHE A 81 34.71 2.23 28.77
N GLN A 82 34.36 3.51 28.89
CA GLN A 82 34.04 4.09 30.18
C GLN A 82 32.82 3.35 30.70
N ASN A 83 32.94 2.86 31.93
CA ASN A 83 31.97 2.04 32.62
C ASN A 83 30.77 2.92 33.00
N ILE A 84 29.89 3.23 32.03
CA ILE A 84 28.67 3.99 32.27
C ILE A 84 27.76 3.08 33.10
N LYS A 85 27.59 3.42 34.39
CA LYS A 85 26.64 2.73 35.27
C LYS A 85 25.26 2.76 34.58
N PRO A 86 24.58 1.62 34.43
CA PRO A 86 23.28 1.57 33.78
C PRO A 86 22.32 2.48 34.57
N PHE A 87 21.83 3.51 33.91
CA PHE A 87 20.77 4.36 34.45
C PHE A 87 19.52 3.51 34.56
N GLN A 88 19.21 3.06 35.78
CA GLN A 88 18.00 2.31 36.07
C GLN A 88 16.83 3.30 36.17
N LEU A 89 16.24 3.63 35.01
CA LEU A 89 14.90 4.21 34.95
C LEU A 89 13.93 3.17 35.51
N THR A 90 13.70 3.19 36.82
CA THR A 90 12.59 2.48 37.46
C THR A 90 11.29 3.24 37.18
N GLN A 91 10.93 3.33 35.89
CA GLN A 91 9.57 3.69 35.55
C GLN A 91 8.68 2.58 36.10
N ARG A 92 7.98 2.88 37.20
CA ARG A 92 6.85 2.09 37.67
C ARG A 92 5.79 2.16 36.56
N LEU A 93 5.88 1.26 35.59
CA LEU A 93 4.87 1.08 34.57
C LEU A 93 3.56 0.81 35.30
N SER A 94 2.63 1.75 35.22
CA SER A 94 1.27 1.56 35.70
C SER A 94 0.74 0.28 35.05
N PRO A 95 0.13 -0.65 35.81
CA PRO A 95 -0.46 -1.84 35.23
C PRO A 95 -1.41 -1.42 34.12
N VAL A 96 -1.16 -1.89 32.90
CA VAL A 96 -2.06 -1.64 31.76
C VAL A 96 -3.46 -2.08 32.20
N PRO A 97 -4.47 -1.20 32.17
CA PRO A 97 -5.80 -1.53 32.63
C PRO A 97 -6.30 -2.79 31.90
N SER A 98 -6.82 -3.74 32.65
CA SER A 98 -7.29 -5.05 32.14
C SER A 98 -8.30 -4.89 31.00
N ALA A 99 -9.02 -3.76 30.96
CA ALA A 99 -10.00 -3.42 29.94
C ALA A 99 -9.42 -3.24 28.51
N ILE A 100 -8.11 -3.02 28.35
CA ILE A 100 -7.47 -2.82 27.03
C ILE A 100 -6.87 -4.14 26.49
N ARG A 101 -6.86 -5.22 27.30
CA ARG A 101 -6.07 -6.42 26.99
C ARG A 101 -6.56 -7.25 25.81
N GLU A 102 -7.78 -7.08 25.28
CA GLU A 102 -8.32 -8.06 24.33
C GLU A 102 -9.19 -7.45 23.21
N ILE A 103 -8.66 -6.45 22.49
CA ILE A 103 -9.10 -6.30 21.09
C ILE A 103 -8.34 -7.33 20.26
N GLN A 104 -8.61 -8.61 20.51
CA GLN A 104 -8.22 -9.65 19.57
C GLN A 104 -9.12 -9.50 18.34
N PRO A 105 -8.57 -9.51 17.13
CA PRO A 105 -9.39 -9.39 15.94
C PRO A 105 -10.34 -10.59 15.90
N ILE A 106 -11.65 -10.32 16.02
CA ILE A 106 -12.67 -11.35 15.92
C ILE A 106 -12.66 -11.85 14.46
N PRO A 107 -12.37 -13.13 14.21
CA PRO A 107 -12.33 -13.65 12.86
C PRO A 107 -13.73 -13.54 12.27
N THR A 108 -13.86 -12.68 11.26
CA THR A 108 -15.12 -12.57 10.52
C THR A 108 -15.23 -13.80 9.62
N THR A 109 -16.37 -14.50 9.64
CA THR A 109 -16.63 -15.63 8.74
C THR A 109 -16.78 -15.11 7.31
N GLY A 110 -15.71 -15.20 6.52
CA GLY A 110 -15.71 -14.79 5.12
C GLY A 110 -14.58 -15.48 4.35
N ASN A 111 -14.90 -16.00 3.17
CA ASN A 111 -13.90 -16.45 2.21
C ASN A 111 -13.65 -15.30 1.22
N VAL A 112 -12.38 -14.89 1.06
CA VAL A 112 -12.00 -13.78 0.19
C VAL A 112 -11.36 -14.36 -1.07
N ASP A 113 -11.93 -14.05 -2.23
CA ASP A 113 -11.37 -14.47 -3.52
C ASP A 113 -10.21 -13.55 -3.93
N LEU A 114 -8.98 -14.06 -3.84
CA LEU A 114 -7.74 -13.35 -4.18
C LEU A 114 -7.22 -13.67 -5.59
N GLY A 115 -8.04 -14.26 -6.46
CA GLY A 115 -7.69 -14.57 -7.85
C GLY A 115 -6.44 -15.45 -7.96
N LYS A 116 -5.34 -14.89 -8.49
CA LYS A 116 -4.06 -15.59 -8.70
C LYS A 116 -3.48 -16.18 -7.40
N LEU A 117 -3.84 -15.66 -6.22
CA LEU A 117 -3.29 -16.12 -4.95
C LEU A 117 -4.08 -17.28 -4.31
N ASN A 118 -5.27 -17.58 -4.84
CA ASN A 118 -6.14 -18.64 -4.29
C ASN A 118 -5.46 -20.00 -4.14
N PRO A 119 -4.63 -20.48 -5.08
CA PRO A 119 -3.95 -21.77 -4.92
C PRO A 119 -3.06 -21.81 -3.67
N PHE A 120 -2.38 -20.70 -3.35
CA PHE A 120 -1.47 -20.61 -2.20
C PHE A 120 -2.21 -20.50 -0.86
N ILE A 121 -3.38 -19.86 -0.88
CA ILE A 121 -4.26 -19.77 0.30
C ILE A 121 -4.86 -21.14 0.63
N ARG A 122 -5.19 -21.93 -0.40
CA ARG A 122 -5.74 -23.29 -0.21
C ARG A 122 -4.70 -24.30 0.25
N ASP A 123 -3.41 -24.09 -0.07
CA ASP A 123 -2.33 -24.99 0.35
C ASP A 123 -2.03 -24.84 1.87
N PRO A 124 -2.34 -25.84 2.72
CA PRO A 124 -2.15 -25.75 4.17
C PRO A 124 -0.67 -25.68 4.59
N THR A 125 0.27 -26.05 3.72
CA THR A 125 1.71 -25.99 4.02
C THR A 125 2.26 -24.56 4.02
N ILE A 126 1.54 -23.63 3.38
CA ILE A 126 1.90 -22.22 3.28
C ILE A 126 1.39 -21.48 4.51
N LEU A 127 2.31 -20.86 5.24
CA LEU A 127 2.00 -20.08 6.44
C LEU A 127 1.83 -18.60 6.14
N GLU A 128 2.62 -18.07 5.22
CA GLU A 128 2.71 -16.63 4.99
C GLU A 128 3.02 -16.34 3.51
N ILE A 129 2.36 -15.33 2.95
CA ILE A 129 2.50 -14.87 1.56
C ILE A 129 2.86 -13.38 1.60
N GLU A 130 4.03 -13.03 1.09
CA GLU A 130 4.56 -11.67 1.11
C GLU A 130 4.67 -11.12 -0.31
N CYS A 131 4.03 -9.98 -0.55
CA CYS A 131 4.12 -9.21 -1.79
C CYS A 131 4.94 -7.93 -1.55
N PRO A 132 6.19 -7.85 -2.06
CA PRO A 132 7.08 -6.72 -1.80
C PRO A 132 6.71 -5.45 -2.59
N GLY A 133 5.88 -5.56 -3.62
CA GLY A 133 5.44 -4.43 -4.45
C GLY A 133 4.92 -4.86 -5.84
N PRO A 134 4.40 -3.92 -6.63
CA PRO A 134 3.91 -4.19 -7.99
C PRO A 134 5.06 -4.62 -8.91
N GLY A 135 4.80 -5.54 -9.83
CA GLY A 135 5.79 -6.03 -10.80
C GLY A 135 6.88 -6.94 -10.19
N LYS A 136 6.81 -7.24 -8.89
CA LYS A 136 7.79 -8.08 -8.20
C LYS A 136 7.22 -9.47 -7.92
N ASN A 137 8.11 -10.45 -7.86
CA ASN A 137 7.75 -11.83 -7.53
C ASN A 137 7.33 -11.95 -6.06
N ILE A 138 6.31 -12.76 -5.82
CA ILE A 138 5.79 -13.06 -4.48
C ILE A 138 6.70 -14.05 -3.76
N PHE A 139 6.82 -13.86 -2.45
CA PHE A 139 7.47 -14.81 -1.56
C PHE A 139 6.43 -15.59 -0.77
N VAL A 140 6.63 -16.89 -0.67
CA VAL A 140 5.80 -17.78 0.13
C VAL A 140 6.67 -18.43 1.18
N LYS A 141 6.23 -18.37 2.42
CA LYS A 141 6.93 -18.96 3.56
C LYS A 141 6.16 -20.16 4.08
N ARG A 142 6.90 -21.26 4.20
CA ARG A 142 6.52 -22.52 4.84
C ARG A 142 7.25 -22.62 6.18
N ILE A 143 7.00 -23.69 6.94
CA ILE A 143 7.58 -23.88 8.29
C ILE A 143 9.10 -23.71 8.31
N ARG A 144 9.82 -24.14 7.26
CA ARG A 144 11.30 -24.15 7.23
C ARG A 144 11.91 -23.36 6.07
N GLU A 145 11.09 -22.86 5.15
CA GLU A 145 11.57 -22.35 3.86
C GLU A 145 10.83 -21.11 3.43
N LYS A 146 11.54 -20.21 2.74
CA LYS A 146 10.97 -19.05 2.06
C LYS A 146 11.27 -19.18 0.57
N ASN A 147 10.26 -19.52 -0.20
CA ASN A 147 10.37 -19.81 -1.63
C ASN A 147 9.85 -18.63 -2.45
N LYS A 148 10.59 -18.27 -3.51
CA LYS A 148 10.21 -17.22 -4.47
C LYS A 148 9.36 -17.84 -5.56
N ILE A 149 8.19 -17.26 -5.83
CA ILE A 149 7.25 -17.76 -6.83
C ILE A 149 7.20 -16.79 -8.03
N PRO A 150 7.18 -17.27 -9.28
CA PRO A 150 7.09 -16.43 -10.48
C PRO A 150 5.67 -15.88 -10.72
N VAL A 151 4.94 -15.54 -9.65
CA VAL A 151 3.66 -14.83 -9.75
C VAL A 151 3.94 -13.35 -9.55
N ILE A 152 3.50 -12.55 -10.52
CA ILE A 152 3.66 -11.10 -10.55
C ILE A 152 2.28 -10.47 -10.49
N LEU A 153 2.11 -9.49 -9.61
CA LEU A 153 0.89 -8.71 -9.46
C LEU A 153 1.09 -7.29 -10.02
N THR A 154 0.06 -6.79 -10.69
CA THR A 154 -0.01 -5.37 -11.08
C THR A 154 -0.42 -4.51 -9.88
N GLU A 155 -0.20 -3.19 -9.98
CA GLU A 155 -0.66 -2.24 -8.95
C GLU A 155 -2.16 -2.33 -8.72
N GLN A 156 -2.95 -2.45 -9.80
CA GLN A 156 -4.41 -2.61 -9.75
C GLN A 156 -4.83 -3.88 -9.03
N GLU A 157 -4.17 -5.02 -9.30
CA GLU A 157 -4.47 -6.28 -8.61
C GLU A 157 -4.17 -6.20 -7.10
N ILE A 158 -3.11 -5.46 -6.72
CA ILE A 158 -2.78 -5.23 -5.32
C ILE A 158 -3.86 -4.37 -4.64
N GLU A 159 -4.28 -3.29 -5.28
CA GLU A 159 -5.35 -2.41 -4.79
C GLU A 159 -6.67 -3.17 -4.63
N GLU A 160 -7.06 -3.98 -5.62
CA GLU A 160 -8.25 -4.84 -5.56
C GLU A 160 -8.20 -5.83 -4.39
N ILE A 161 -7.03 -6.42 -4.12
CA ILE A 161 -6.86 -7.32 -2.97
C ILE A 161 -7.05 -6.55 -1.66
N ILE A 162 -6.42 -5.38 -1.52
CA ILE A 162 -6.57 -4.53 -0.32
C ILE A 162 -8.04 -4.14 -0.12
N GLU A 163 -8.74 -3.77 -1.18
CA GLU A 163 -10.14 -3.39 -1.14
C GLU A 163 -11.04 -4.57 -0.73
N LYS A 164 -10.82 -5.76 -1.29
CA LYS A 164 -11.57 -6.96 -0.89
C LYS A 164 -11.40 -7.29 0.59
N PHE A 165 -10.19 -7.16 1.15
CA PHE A 165 -9.95 -7.35 2.58
C PHE A 165 -10.61 -6.25 3.43
N SER A 166 -10.54 -5.00 2.98
CA SER A 166 -11.20 -3.85 3.63
C SER A 166 -12.72 -4.02 3.69
N GLN A 167 -13.34 -4.40 2.56
CA GLN A 167 -14.77 -4.66 2.47
C GLN A 167 -15.18 -5.85 3.35
N ALA A 168 -14.44 -6.95 3.30
CA ALA A 168 -14.73 -8.15 4.10
C ALA A 168 -14.59 -7.89 5.61
N ALA A 169 -13.61 -7.08 6.02
CA ALA A 169 -13.41 -6.69 7.42
C ALA A 169 -14.29 -5.51 7.87
N LYS A 170 -15.00 -4.85 6.94
CA LYS A 170 -15.77 -3.61 7.17
C LYS A 170 -14.90 -2.49 7.78
N ILE A 171 -13.63 -2.42 7.41
CA ILE A 171 -12.67 -1.41 7.88
C ILE A 171 -12.29 -0.55 6.68
N PRO A 172 -12.52 0.78 6.70
CA PRO A 172 -12.21 1.64 5.56
C PRO A 172 -10.70 1.71 5.29
N ILE A 173 -10.33 1.86 4.01
CA ILE A 173 -8.94 2.02 3.58
C ILE A 173 -8.48 3.43 3.97
N SER A 174 -7.43 3.53 4.79
CA SER A 174 -6.76 4.79 5.14
C SER A 174 -5.27 4.72 4.80
N GLU A 175 -4.64 5.87 4.59
CA GLU A 175 -3.19 5.94 4.43
C GLU A 175 -2.48 5.44 5.70
N GLY A 176 -1.40 4.66 5.55
CA GLY A 176 -0.65 4.04 6.63
C GLY A 176 -0.65 2.51 6.55
N THR A 177 -0.77 1.86 7.71
CA THR A 177 -0.75 0.40 7.82
C THR A 177 -2.16 -0.13 8.11
N LEU A 178 -2.68 -0.96 7.22
CA LEU A 178 -3.93 -1.68 7.41
C LEU A 178 -3.63 -3.09 7.92
N LYS A 179 -4.14 -3.45 9.10
CA LYS A 179 -4.04 -4.80 9.64
C LYS A 179 -5.43 -5.32 9.99
N VAL A 180 -5.88 -6.38 9.31
CA VAL A 180 -7.22 -6.94 9.46
C VAL A 180 -7.17 -8.46 9.48
N ALA A 181 -8.18 -9.10 10.08
CA ALA A 181 -8.33 -10.55 10.05
C ALA A 181 -9.66 -10.93 9.39
N VAL A 182 -9.59 -11.86 8.44
CA VAL A 182 -10.78 -12.39 7.75
C VAL A 182 -10.66 -13.91 7.71
N GLY A 183 -11.60 -14.59 8.36
CA GLY A 183 -11.54 -16.03 8.59
C GLY A 183 -10.26 -16.44 9.32
N SER A 184 -9.50 -17.35 8.72
CA SER A 184 -8.21 -17.82 9.24
C SER A 184 -7.01 -17.04 8.68
N LEU A 185 -7.22 -15.91 8.01
CA LEU A 185 -6.19 -15.10 7.37
C LEU A 185 -6.02 -13.77 8.11
N ILE A 186 -4.76 -13.38 8.33
CA ILE A 186 -4.34 -12.08 8.83
C ILE A 186 -3.72 -11.34 7.66
N PHE A 187 -4.34 -10.24 7.25
CA PHE A 187 -3.86 -9.36 6.19
C PHE A 187 -3.20 -8.13 6.79
N SER A 188 -1.99 -7.81 6.33
CA SER A 188 -1.25 -6.62 6.71
C SER A 188 -0.74 -5.91 5.46
N ALA A 189 -1.23 -4.70 5.18
CA ALA A 189 -0.83 -3.90 4.04
C ALA A 189 -0.25 -2.55 4.47
N VAL A 190 0.69 -2.03 3.70
CA VAL A 190 1.18 -0.65 3.79
C VAL A 190 0.67 0.09 2.57
N ILE A 191 -0.17 1.10 2.81
CA ILE A 191 -0.79 1.94 1.80
C ILE A 191 -0.20 3.34 1.97
N SER A 192 0.53 3.82 0.97
CA SER A 192 1.13 5.16 1.00
C SER A 192 1.11 5.76 -0.40
N GLY A 193 0.90 7.09 -0.50
CA GLY A 193 1.05 7.79 -1.77
C GLY A 193 2.52 7.96 -2.23
N VAL A 194 3.48 7.67 -1.35
CA VAL A 194 4.92 7.88 -1.59
C VAL A 194 5.68 6.56 -1.71
N VAL A 195 5.24 5.52 -0.99
CA VAL A 195 5.88 4.20 -0.99
C VAL A 195 5.00 3.22 -1.76
N GLU A 196 5.63 2.35 -2.56
CA GLU A 196 4.93 1.29 -3.28
C GLU A 196 4.06 0.44 -2.35
N PRO A 197 2.82 0.10 -2.77
CA PRO A 197 1.94 -0.72 -1.95
C PRO A 197 2.53 -2.12 -1.78
N ARG A 198 2.59 -2.57 -0.53
CA ARG A 198 3.09 -3.89 -0.15
C ARG A 198 2.15 -4.54 0.85
N PHE A 199 2.03 -5.85 0.80
CA PHE A 199 1.19 -6.58 1.74
C PHE A 199 1.75 -7.93 2.13
N ASN A 200 1.20 -8.47 3.21
CA ASN A 200 1.49 -9.77 3.76
C ASN A 200 0.18 -10.44 4.20
N ILE A 201 0.01 -11.71 3.84
CA ILE A 201 -1.09 -12.57 4.27
C ILE A 201 -0.50 -13.71 5.11
N SER A 202 -0.82 -13.76 6.40
CA SER A 202 -0.45 -14.85 7.29
C SER A 202 -1.66 -15.72 7.64
N LYS A 203 -1.50 -17.04 7.71
CA LYS A 203 -2.54 -17.94 8.22
C LYS A 203 -2.45 -18.03 9.73
N MET A 204 -3.60 -18.04 10.40
CA MET A 204 -3.67 -18.32 11.83
C MET A 204 -3.31 -19.78 12.08
N ILE A 205 -2.25 -20.01 12.87
CA ILE A 205 -1.87 -21.35 13.32
C ILE A 205 -2.51 -21.55 14.69
N TYR A 206 -3.58 -22.33 14.75
CA TYR A 206 -4.12 -22.77 16.03
C TYR A 206 -3.20 -23.87 16.59
N ARG A 207 -2.62 -23.64 17.77
CA ARG A 207 -2.06 -24.72 18.57
C ARG A 207 -3.25 -25.38 19.26
N MET A 208 -3.71 -26.49 18.68
CA MET A 208 -4.54 -27.45 19.41
C MET A 208 -3.70 -28.19 20.45
#